data_AF-A0A951YE47-F1
#
_entry.id   AF-A0A951YE47-F1
#
_cell.length_a   1.000
_cell.length_b   1.000
_cell.length_c   1.000
_cell.angle_alpha   90.00
_cell.angle_beta   90.00
_cell.angle_gamma   90.00
#
_symmetry.space_group_name_H-M   'P 1'
#
loop_
_entity.id
_entity.type
_entity.pdbx_description
1 polymer ?
#
loop_
_entity_poly.entity_id
_entity_poly.type
_entity_poly.pdbx_seq_one_letter_code
_entity_poly.pdbx_strand_id
1 'polypeptide(L)'
;SENEHIKITYGQPSKRGRIIFGGLVPLDSVWRTGANEATEITFKHDAIFGGKKVKAGTYTLFTIPSKDYWEVVLNKQLGQWGAYEYEKYRRRNVLRTKVPVYELEKELEKFTITVKKDAVAFEWDRTGAAVPYKMVK
;
A
#
# COMPACT_ATOMS: atom_id res chain seq x y z
N SER A 1 2.99 -7.98 -8.07
CA SER A 1 1.83 -7.56 -8.89
C SER A 1 2.35 -6.58 -9.91
N GLU A 2 2.07 -6.75 -11.20
CA GLU A 2 2.67 -5.91 -12.22
C GLU A 2 1.74 -5.76 -13.44
N ASN A 3 1.78 -4.59 -14.05
CA ASN A 3 1.34 -4.36 -15.42
C ASN A 3 2.41 -3.55 -16.20
N GLU A 4 2.06 -3.10 -17.38
CA GLU A 4 2.95 -2.30 -18.25
C GLU A 4 3.39 -0.94 -17.64
N HIS A 5 2.75 -0.46 -16.57
CA HIS A 5 3.00 0.84 -15.96
C HIS A 5 3.53 0.80 -14.53
N ILE A 6 3.05 -0.17 -13.73
CA ILE A 6 3.33 -0.26 -12.30
C ILE A 6 3.79 -1.68 -11.97
N LYS A 7 4.88 -1.77 -11.20
CA LYS A 7 5.35 -3.01 -10.58
C LYS A 7 5.30 -2.86 -9.05
N ILE A 8 4.83 -3.90 -8.36
CA ILE A 8 4.78 -3.94 -6.90
C ILE A 8 5.39 -5.25 -6.41
N THR A 9 6.38 -5.11 -5.54
CA THR A 9 7.06 -6.20 -4.82
C THR A 9 6.65 -6.14 -3.36
N TYR A 10 6.10 -7.22 -2.83
CA TYR A 10 5.61 -7.27 -1.46
C TYR A 10 5.67 -8.70 -0.91
N GLY A 11 5.84 -8.82 0.41
CA GLY A 11 5.58 -10.07 1.10
C GLY A 11 4.08 -10.30 1.29
N GLN A 12 3.60 -11.50 0.99
CA GLN A 12 2.18 -11.89 1.07
C GLN A 12 1.90 -12.70 2.34
N PRO A 13 1.55 -12.07 3.48
CA PRO A 13 1.14 -12.79 4.69
C PRO A 13 -0.20 -13.51 4.51
N SER A 14 -0.40 -14.58 5.28
CA SER A 14 -1.67 -15.34 5.34
C SER A 14 -2.39 -15.09 6.67
N LYS A 15 -3.72 -15.09 6.68
CA LYS A 15 -4.54 -14.73 7.84
C LYS A 15 -4.44 -15.78 8.93
N ARG A 16 -4.53 -17.07 8.58
CA ARG A 16 -4.43 -18.21 9.53
C ARG A 16 -5.37 -18.07 10.73
N GLY A 17 -6.62 -17.69 10.48
CA GLY A 17 -7.66 -17.53 11.50
C GLY A 17 -7.50 -16.34 12.45
N ARG A 18 -6.53 -15.44 12.21
CA ARG A 18 -6.30 -14.25 13.05
C ARG A 18 -7.22 -13.09 12.66
N ILE A 19 -7.53 -12.24 13.63
CA ILE A 19 -8.09 -10.90 13.37
C ILE A 19 -7.00 -10.04 12.74
N ILE A 20 -7.24 -9.54 11.52
CA ILE A 20 -6.24 -8.76 10.78
C ILE A 20 -6.21 -7.31 11.26
N PHE A 21 -7.19 -6.50 10.87
CA PHE A 21 -7.22 -5.08 11.18
C PHE A 21 -7.76 -4.85 12.59
N GLY A 22 -7.01 -4.12 13.42
CA GLY A 22 -7.25 -4.00 14.86
C GLY A 22 -6.69 -5.16 15.70
N GLY A 23 -6.12 -6.18 15.05
CA GLY A 23 -5.42 -7.29 15.69
C GLY A 23 -3.96 -7.33 15.23
N LEU A 24 -3.66 -8.19 14.25
CA LEU A 24 -2.30 -8.33 13.70
C LEU A 24 -1.75 -7.03 13.09
N VAL A 25 -2.62 -6.25 12.46
CA VAL A 25 -2.33 -4.93 11.91
C VAL A 25 -3.05 -3.90 12.78
N PRO A 26 -2.31 -3.17 13.65
CA PRO A 26 -2.92 -2.14 14.50
C PRO A 26 -3.52 -1.02 13.65
N LEU A 27 -4.68 -0.52 14.07
CA LEU A 27 -5.28 0.67 13.46
C LEU A 27 -4.49 1.92 13.83
N ASP A 28 -4.59 2.92 12.97
CA ASP A 28 -3.99 4.27 13.11
C ASP A 28 -2.47 4.24 13.31
N SER A 29 -1.83 3.13 12.93
CA SER A 29 -0.39 2.90 13.03
C SER A 29 0.20 2.56 11.66
N VAL A 30 1.45 2.97 11.44
CA VAL A 30 2.13 2.66 10.19
C VAL A 30 2.36 1.17 10.03
N TRP A 31 1.97 0.65 8.88
CA TRP A 31 2.17 -0.73 8.48
C TRP A 31 3.01 -0.79 7.20
N ARG A 32 3.94 -1.75 7.19
CA ARG A 32 4.79 -2.09 6.04
C ARG A 32 4.03 -2.57 4.80
N THR A 33 2.70 -2.77 4.93
CA THR A 33 1.79 -3.18 3.84
C THR A 33 2.22 -4.50 3.20
N GLY A 34 2.44 -5.51 4.02
CA GLY A 34 3.01 -6.80 3.62
C GLY A 34 3.72 -7.49 4.78
N ALA A 35 4.62 -8.42 4.46
CA ALA A 35 5.44 -9.16 5.42
C ALA A 35 6.94 -9.05 5.09
N ASN A 36 7.78 -9.19 6.12
CA ASN A 36 9.24 -9.08 6.06
C ASN A 36 9.70 -7.66 5.64
N GLU A 37 10.18 -7.52 4.42
CA GLU A 37 10.63 -6.26 3.82
C GLU A 37 9.45 -5.31 3.58
N ALA A 38 9.72 -4.00 3.57
CA ALA A 38 8.70 -3.03 3.23
C ALA A 38 8.32 -3.15 1.75
N THR A 39 7.03 -3.03 1.46
CA THR A 39 6.53 -3.12 0.08
C THR A 39 7.12 -2.02 -0.79
N GLU A 40 7.52 -2.37 -2.00
CA GLU A 40 8.04 -1.44 -2.99
C GLU A 40 7.09 -1.34 -4.17
N ILE A 41 6.88 -0.11 -4.63
CA ILE A 41 6.12 0.23 -5.83
C ILE A 41 6.99 1.01 -6.78
N THR A 42 7.05 0.55 -8.02
CA THR A 42 7.77 1.18 -9.13
C THR A 42 6.78 1.71 -10.14
N PHE A 43 6.85 3.02 -10.42
CA PHE A 43 6.16 3.67 -11.52
C PHE A 43 7.12 3.76 -12.72
N LYS A 44 6.77 3.14 -13.84
CA LYS A 44 7.60 3.14 -15.07
C LYS A 44 7.60 4.50 -15.78
N HIS A 45 6.56 5.30 -15.57
CA HIS A 45 6.44 6.69 -16.04
C HIS A 45 5.87 7.57 -14.93
N ASP A 46 5.89 8.90 -15.14
CA ASP A 46 5.20 9.84 -14.27
C ASP A 46 3.72 9.48 -14.17
N ALA A 47 3.14 9.62 -12.98
CA ALA A 47 1.76 9.26 -12.71
C ALA A 47 1.09 10.30 -11.80
N ILE A 48 -0.23 10.29 -11.83
CA ILE A 48 -1.06 10.82 -10.74
C ILE A 48 -1.47 9.60 -9.92
N PHE A 49 -1.11 9.57 -8.64
CA PHE A 49 -1.47 8.51 -7.71
C PHE A 49 -2.25 9.12 -6.55
N GLY A 50 -3.45 8.64 -6.27
CA GLY A 50 -4.31 9.18 -5.21
C GLY A 50 -4.48 10.70 -5.27
N GLY A 51 -4.61 11.26 -6.48
CA GLY A 51 -4.79 12.69 -6.74
C GLY A 51 -3.50 13.53 -6.75
N LYS A 52 -2.32 12.95 -6.55
CA LYS A 52 -1.04 13.69 -6.48
C LYS A 52 -0.08 13.25 -7.59
N LYS A 53 0.68 14.19 -8.15
CA LYS A 53 1.74 13.89 -9.12
C LYS A 53 2.87 13.13 -8.44
N VAL A 54 3.33 12.05 -9.06
CA VAL A 54 4.43 11.19 -8.64
C VAL A 54 5.34 11.00 -9.85
N LYS A 55 6.64 11.20 -9.66
CA LYS A 55 7.63 10.99 -10.70
C LYS A 55 7.90 9.49 -10.90
N ALA A 56 8.26 9.11 -12.12
CA ALA A 56 8.77 7.77 -12.40
C ALA A 56 9.88 7.39 -11.42
N GLY A 57 9.90 6.12 -11.00
CA GLY A 57 10.85 5.62 -10.01
C GLY A 57 10.23 4.63 -9.03
N THR A 58 11.09 4.12 -8.14
CA THR A 58 10.71 3.18 -7.09
C THR A 58 10.59 3.89 -5.75
N TYR A 59 9.57 3.51 -4.99
CA TYR A 59 9.26 4.05 -3.68
C TYR A 59 8.90 2.92 -2.73
N THR A 60 9.17 3.12 -1.45
CA THR A 60 8.57 2.28 -0.41
C THR A 60 7.13 2.73 -0.16
N LEU A 61 6.24 1.74 -0.10
CA LEU A 61 4.81 1.91 0.13
C LEU A 61 4.48 1.52 1.57
N PHE A 62 3.88 2.46 2.29
CA PHE A 62 3.28 2.21 3.60
C PHE A 62 1.79 2.48 3.57
N THR A 63 1.07 1.87 4.51
CA THR A 63 -0.33 2.12 4.79
C THR A 63 -0.50 2.41 6.26
N ILE A 64 -1.48 3.24 6.60
CA ILE A 64 -1.95 3.47 7.96
C ILE A 64 -3.44 3.14 7.92
N PRO A 65 -3.82 1.90 8.22
CA PRO A 65 -5.22 1.50 8.23
C PRO A 65 -5.98 2.19 9.35
N SER A 66 -7.13 2.76 9.04
CA SER A 66 -8.13 3.21 10.02
C SER A 66 -9.46 2.50 9.73
N LYS A 67 -10.50 2.79 10.51
CA LYS A 67 -11.82 2.16 10.35
C LYS A 67 -12.46 2.52 9.01
N ASP A 68 -12.45 3.81 8.65
CA ASP A 68 -13.20 4.31 7.49
C ASP A 68 -12.32 4.59 6.27
N TYR A 69 -11.02 4.76 6.48
CA TYR A 69 -10.07 5.05 5.41
C TYR A 69 -8.72 4.41 5.70
N TRP A 70 -7.94 4.17 4.63
CA TRP A 70 -6.51 3.91 4.75
C TRP A 70 -5.75 5.13 4.25
N GLU A 71 -4.75 5.56 5.02
CA GLU A 71 -3.79 6.52 4.51
C GLU A 71 -2.63 5.78 3.85
N VAL A 72 -2.42 6.05 2.56
CA VAL A 72 -1.36 5.43 1.75
C VAL A 72 -0.22 6.43 1.59
N VAL A 73 1.00 5.94 1.77
CA VAL A 73 2.22 6.75 1.79
C VAL A 73 3.23 6.20 0.80
N LEU A 74 3.84 7.08 0.00
CA LEU A 74 5.04 6.78 -0.78
C LEU A 74 6.24 7.49 -0.15
N ASN A 75 7.31 6.73 0.08
CA ASN A 75 8.55 7.21 0.67
C ASN A 75 9.74 6.92 -0.27
N LYS A 76 10.66 7.88 -0.40
CA LYS A 76 11.86 7.75 -1.26
C LYS A 76 12.97 6.85 -0.69
N GLN A 77 12.95 6.55 0.61
CA GLN A 77 13.92 5.64 1.22
C GLN A 77 13.53 4.19 0.95
N LEU A 78 14.33 3.49 0.15
CA LEU A 78 14.17 2.06 -0.15
C LEU A 78 14.85 1.18 0.90
N GLY A 79 14.58 -0.13 0.85
CA GLY A 79 15.25 -1.14 1.69
C GLY A 79 14.93 -1.03 3.19
N GLN A 80 13.83 -0.39 3.56
CA GLN A 80 13.43 -0.26 4.96
C GLN A 80 13.00 -1.63 5.51
N TRP A 81 13.53 -2.01 6.67
CA TRP A 81 13.14 -3.24 7.33
C TRP A 81 11.78 -3.06 8.02
N GLY A 82 10.72 -3.29 7.25
CA GLY A 82 9.36 -3.05 7.72
C GLY A 82 9.07 -1.57 7.97
N ALA A 83 8.38 -1.30 9.07
CA ALA A 83 8.01 0.05 9.49
C ALA A 83 8.87 0.60 10.64
N TYR A 84 9.86 -0.16 11.14
CA TYR A 84 10.66 0.25 12.31
C TYR A 84 11.49 1.51 12.05
N GLU A 85 11.98 1.68 10.83
CA GLU A 85 12.73 2.87 10.44
C GLU A 85 11.84 3.99 9.87
N TYR A 86 10.53 3.80 9.82
CA TYR A 86 9.62 4.75 9.18
C TYR A 86 9.79 6.17 9.73
N GLU A 87 9.82 6.33 11.06
CA GLU A 87 9.92 7.65 11.68
C GLU A 87 11.24 8.37 11.35
N LYS A 88 12.36 7.63 11.26
CA LYS A 88 13.67 8.16 10.85
C LYS A 88 13.63 8.77 9.43
N TYR A 89 12.85 8.16 8.55
CA TYR A 89 12.74 8.54 7.14
C TYR A 89 11.42 9.21 6.78
N ARG A 90 10.56 9.54 7.75
CA ARG A 90 9.24 10.14 7.53
C ARG A 90 9.29 11.42 6.70
N ARG A 91 10.33 12.24 6.88
CA ARG A 91 10.60 13.45 6.07
C ARG A 91 10.86 13.18 4.57
N ARG A 92 11.07 11.93 4.18
CA ARG A 92 11.24 11.48 2.79
C ARG A 92 9.93 11.01 2.14
N ASN A 93 8.80 11.16 2.84
CA ASN A 93 7.48 10.96 2.25
C ASN A 93 7.27 11.96 1.11
N VAL A 94 6.92 11.45 -0.07
CA VAL A 94 6.60 12.27 -1.25
C VAL A 94 5.10 12.33 -1.53
N LEU A 95 4.35 11.39 -0.95
CA LEU A 95 2.91 11.32 -1.08
C LEU A 95 2.31 10.77 0.21
N ARG A 96 1.19 11.38 0.61
CA ARG A 96 0.25 10.85 1.58
C ARG A 96 -1.16 11.12 1.05
N THR A 97 -2.00 10.11 0.98
CA THR A 97 -3.37 10.23 0.47
C THR A 97 -4.30 9.30 1.24
N LYS A 98 -5.54 9.72 1.47
CA LYS A 98 -6.55 8.90 2.15
C LYS A 98 -7.49 8.31 1.10
N VAL A 99 -7.78 7.03 1.23
CA VAL A 99 -8.73 6.30 0.39
C VAL A 99 -9.73 5.57 1.26
N PRO A 100 -11.02 5.53 0.88
CA PRO A 100 -12.04 4.89 1.70
C PRO A 100 -11.79 3.39 1.81
N VAL A 101 -12.13 2.84 2.97
CA VAL A 101 -12.22 1.39 3.17
C VAL A 101 -13.47 0.87 2.48
N TYR A 102 -13.36 -0.31 1.88
CA TYR A 102 -14.51 -1.09 1.44
C TYR A 102 -14.45 -2.50 2.01
N GLU A 103 -15.62 -3.12 2.11
CA GLU A 103 -15.75 -4.51 2.51
C GLU A 103 -15.79 -5.42 1.29
N LEU A 104 -15.13 -6.57 1.37
CA LEU A 104 -15.21 -7.64 0.37
C LEU A 104 -16.31 -8.62 0.76
N GLU A 105 -17.02 -9.14 -0.24
CA GLU A 105 -18.05 -10.19 -0.04
C GLU A 105 -17.45 -11.48 0.52
N LYS A 106 -16.23 -11.80 0.11
CA LYS A 106 -15.50 -13.00 0.50
C LYS A 106 -14.23 -12.63 1.23
N GLU A 107 -13.93 -13.43 2.24
CA GLU A 107 -12.67 -13.36 2.96
C GLU A 107 -11.50 -13.79 2.07
N LEU A 108 -10.42 -13.01 2.09
CA LEU A 108 -9.13 -13.35 1.51
C LEU A 108 -8.18 -13.89 2.58
N GLU A 109 -7.80 -15.16 2.45
CA GLU A 109 -6.81 -15.79 3.34
C GLU A 109 -5.43 -15.11 3.20
N LYS A 110 -5.05 -14.65 2.00
CA LYS A 110 -3.75 -14.01 1.76
C LYS A 110 -3.92 -12.53 1.45
N PHE A 111 -3.07 -11.70 2.05
CA PHE A 111 -2.99 -10.29 1.67
C PHE A 111 -2.62 -10.18 0.19
N THR A 112 -3.39 -9.41 -0.56
CA THR A 112 -3.23 -9.32 -2.01
C THR A 112 -3.17 -7.86 -2.43
N ILE A 113 -2.16 -7.54 -3.23
CA ILE A 113 -2.06 -6.26 -3.93
C ILE A 113 -2.32 -6.49 -5.42
N THR A 114 -3.35 -5.83 -5.94
CA THR A 114 -3.79 -5.97 -7.33
C THR A 114 -3.64 -4.64 -8.06
N VAL A 115 -2.83 -4.62 -9.13
CA VAL A 115 -2.75 -3.48 -10.04
C VAL A 115 -3.89 -3.62 -11.06
N LYS A 116 -4.98 -2.88 -10.85
CA LYS A 116 -6.11 -2.76 -11.80
C LYS A 116 -5.74 -1.72 -12.88
N LYS A 117 -6.62 -1.52 -13.86
CA LYS A 117 -6.39 -0.57 -14.97
C LYS A 117 -6.17 0.87 -14.50
N ASP A 118 -6.90 1.28 -13.47
CA ASP A 118 -7.03 2.65 -12.98
C ASP A 118 -6.86 2.78 -11.47
N ALA A 119 -6.55 1.68 -10.77
CA ALA A 119 -6.34 1.68 -9.33
C ALA A 119 -5.36 0.60 -8.88
N VAL A 120 -4.69 0.84 -7.74
CA VAL A 120 -3.98 -0.20 -7.00
C VAL A 120 -4.80 -0.56 -5.77
N ALA A 121 -5.28 -1.81 -5.71
CA ALA A 121 -6.09 -2.32 -4.61
C ALA A 121 -5.22 -3.12 -3.62
N PHE A 122 -5.48 -2.93 -2.32
CA PHE A 122 -4.86 -3.63 -1.20
C PHE A 122 -5.97 -4.32 -0.42
N GLU A 123 -5.97 -5.65 -0.37
CA GLU A 123 -7.11 -6.44 0.15
C GLU A 123 -6.60 -7.56 1.06
N TRP A 124 -7.16 -7.69 2.25
CA TRP A 124 -6.94 -8.82 3.16
C TRP A 124 -8.16 -9.07 4.00
N ASP A 125 -8.42 -10.32 4.37
CA ASP A 125 -9.61 -10.68 5.12
C ASP A 125 -10.85 -10.19 4.34
N ARG A 126 -11.77 -9.45 4.97
CA ARG A 126 -12.89 -8.79 4.29
C ARG A 126 -12.67 -7.30 4.08
N THR A 127 -11.47 -6.78 4.26
CA THR A 127 -11.19 -5.34 4.21
C THR A 127 -10.29 -5.00 3.03
N GLY A 128 -10.64 -3.94 2.31
CA GLY A 128 -9.86 -3.44 1.20
C GLY A 128 -9.81 -1.92 1.12
N ALA A 129 -8.82 -1.42 0.41
CA ALA A 129 -8.71 -0.02 0.02
C ALA A 129 -8.08 0.07 -1.38
N ALA A 130 -8.49 1.05 -2.18
CA ALA A 130 -7.98 1.20 -3.55
C ALA A 130 -7.53 2.63 -3.82
N VAL A 131 -6.29 2.78 -4.30
CA VAL A 131 -5.73 4.08 -4.69
C VAL A 131 -5.88 4.26 -6.19
N PRO A 132 -6.67 5.25 -6.66
CA PRO A 132 -6.78 5.52 -8.08
C PRO A 132 -5.44 6.04 -8.62
N TYR A 133 -5.13 5.66 -9.86
CA TYR A 133 -3.96 6.17 -10.55
C TYR A 133 -4.24 6.45 -12.03
N LYS A 134 -3.45 7.36 -12.60
CA LYS A 134 -3.45 7.68 -14.03
C LYS A 134 -2.04 8.00 -14.47
N MET A 135 -1.59 7.42 -15.58
CA MET A 135 -0.28 7.78 -16.14
C MET A 135 -0.32 9.17 -16.76
N VAL A 136 0.73 9.95 -16.52
CA VAL A 136 0.94 11.24 -17.18
C VAL A 136 1.58 10.93 -18.53
N LYS A 137 0.94 11.36 -19.61
CA LYS A 137 1.50 11.30 -20.96
C LYS A 137 2.63 12.31 -21.11
#